data_AF-A0A535KAI8-F1
#
_entry.id   AF-A0A535KAI8-F1
#
_cell.length_a   1.000
_cell.length_b   1.000
_cell.length_c   1.000
_cell.angle_alpha   90.00
_cell.angle_beta   90.00
_cell.angle_gamma   90.00
#
_symmetry.space_group_name_H-M   'P 1'
#
loop_
_entity.id
_entity.type
_entity.pdbx_description
1 polymer ?
#
loop_
_entity_poly.entity_id
_entity_poly.type
_entity_poly.pdbx_seq_one_letter_code
_entity_poly.pdbx_strand_id
1 'polypeptide(L)'
;DVQAPEYEHRLAILRSKGESLHFAIPASVIEYIARPECSSVRELEGSLNRVIAYATLHDEPLSVNIAAKALEDLYTGNKTLSTLTILEILEGVCHYYNVDPERLKGKERD
;
A
#
# COMPACT_ATOMS: atom_id res chain seq x y z
N ASP A 1 -21.71 13.17 -4.77
CA ASP A 1 -20.88 12.13 -5.40
C ASP A 1 -19.46 12.64 -5.60
N VAL A 2 -18.51 12.17 -4.81
CA VAL A 2 -17.08 12.36 -5.06
C VAL A 2 -16.58 10.98 -5.42
N GLN A 3 -16.30 10.74 -6.70
CA GLN A 3 -15.74 9.47 -7.14
C GLN A 3 -14.36 9.27 -6.50
N ALA A 4 -14.05 8.02 -6.15
CA ALA A 4 -12.74 7.66 -5.64
C ALA A 4 -11.66 8.03 -6.69
N PRO A 5 -10.60 8.76 -6.29
CA PRO A 5 -9.55 9.14 -7.22
C PRO A 5 -8.78 7.91 -7.72
N GLU A 6 -8.47 7.87 -9.01
CA GLU A 6 -7.58 6.86 -9.59
C GLU A 6 -6.16 6.94 -9.00
N TYR A 7 -5.38 5.86 -9.15
CA TYR A 7 -4.05 5.75 -8.55
C TYR A 7 -3.12 6.92 -8.88
N GLU A 8 -3.05 7.34 -10.14
CA GLU A 8 -2.23 8.48 -10.58
C GLU A 8 -2.67 9.79 -9.91
N HIS A 9 -3.98 9.99 -9.77
CA HIS A 9 -4.54 11.14 -9.07
C HIS A 9 -4.21 11.09 -7.56
N ARG A 10 -4.25 9.91 -6.93
CA ARG A 10 -3.85 9.75 -5.52
C ARG A 10 -2.39 10.12 -5.30
N LEU A 11 -1.49 9.69 -6.18
CA LEU A 11 -0.07 10.06 -6.14
C LEU A 11 0.11 11.59 -6.24
N ALA A 12 -0.57 12.22 -7.20
CA ALA A 12 -0.48 13.67 -7.40
C ALA A 12 -0.96 14.46 -6.18
N ILE A 13 -2.09 14.04 -5.58
CA ILE A 13 -2.62 14.66 -4.36
C ILE A 13 -1.63 14.54 -3.21
N LEU A 14 -1.09 13.34 -2.96
CA LEU A 14 -0.15 13.11 -1.87
C LEU A 14 1.15 13.90 -2.04
N ARG A 15 1.69 14.00 -3.26
CA ARG A 15 2.88 14.80 -3.58
C ARG A 15 2.64 16.27 -3.28
N SER A 16 1.55 16.84 -3.83
CA SER A 16 1.17 18.23 -3.60
C SER A 16 0.95 18.53 -2.11
N LYS A 17 0.39 17.57 -1.37
CA LYS A 17 0.19 17.71 0.08
C LYS A 17 1.52 17.67 0.84
N GLY A 18 2.42 16.76 0.52
CA GLY A 18 3.75 16.68 1.12
C GLY A 18 4.56 17.97 0.93
N GLU A 19 4.52 18.52 -0.28
CA GLU A 19 5.14 19.81 -0.61
C GLU A 19 4.53 20.97 0.21
N SER A 20 3.21 21.02 0.31
CA SER A 20 2.47 22.04 1.08
C SER A 20 2.77 21.97 2.58
N LEU A 21 3.07 20.78 3.10
CA LEU A 21 3.45 20.55 4.50
C LEU A 21 4.96 20.76 4.75
N HIS A 22 5.74 21.09 3.71
CA HIS A 22 7.20 21.20 3.76
C HIS A 22 7.89 19.93 4.29
N PHE A 23 7.26 18.76 4.11
CA PHE A 23 7.86 17.48 4.44
C PHE A 23 8.48 16.86 3.19
N ALA A 24 9.76 16.50 3.28
CA ALA A 24 10.42 15.69 2.25
C ALA A 24 9.98 14.23 2.41
N ILE A 25 8.88 13.86 1.73
CA ILE A 25 8.33 12.51 1.80
C ILE A 25 8.95 11.66 0.68
N PRO A 26 9.59 10.52 0.99
CA PRO A 26 10.13 9.64 -0.04
C PRO A 26 9.03 9.14 -0.99
N ALA A 27 9.34 9.04 -2.28
CA ALA A 27 8.39 8.55 -3.29
C ALA A 27 7.82 7.17 -2.94
N SER A 28 8.66 6.28 -2.40
CA SER A 28 8.23 4.94 -1.95
C SER A 28 7.17 4.98 -0.85
N VAL A 29 7.21 5.98 0.03
CA VAL A 29 6.19 6.18 1.08
C VAL A 29 4.89 6.68 0.47
N ILE A 30 4.97 7.64 -0.48
CA ILE A 30 3.80 8.15 -1.22
C ILE A 30 3.12 7.01 -1.98
N GLU A 31 3.90 6.20 -2.70
CA GLU A 31 3.40 5.05 -3.45
C GLU A 31 2.76 4.00 -2.55
N TYR A 32 3.34 3.76 -1.37
CA TYR A 32 2.78 2.85 -0.37
C TYR A 32 1.41 3.33 0.12
N ILE A 33 1.27 4.61 0.45
CA ILE A 33 0.00 5.21 0.92
C ILE A 33 -1.04 5.25 -0.21
N ALA A 34 -0.64 5.48 -1.46
CA ALA A 34 -1.54 5.55 -2.60
C ALA A 34 -2.05 4.19 -3.11
N ARG A 35 -1.35 3.10 -2.76
CA ARG A 35 -1.63 1.75 -3.26
C ARG A 35 -3.03 1.24 -2.90
N PRO A 36 -3.46 1.24 -1.63
CA PRO A 36 -4.83 0.85 -1.29
C PRO A 36 -5.84 1.83 -1.87
N GLU A 37 -7.01 1.32 -2.25
CA GLU A 37 -8.13 2.16 -2.64
C GLU A 37 -8.66 2.93 -1.42
N CYS A 38 -8.98 4.20 -1.62
CA CYS A 38 -9.58 5.07 -0.60
C CYS A 38 -10.92 5.57 -1.13
N SER A 39 -11.92 5.66 -0.26
CA SER A 39 -13.26 6.09 -0.66
C SER A 39 -13.35 7.60 -0.88
N SER A 40 -12.38 8.36 -0.37
CA SER A 40 -12.32 9.81 -0.50
C SER A 40 -10.90 10.38 -0.43
N VAL A 41 -10.71 11.58 -0.99
CA VAL A 41 -9.46 12.36 -0.84
C VAL A 41 -9.11 12.62 0.62
N ARG A 42 -10.12 12.76 1.50
CA ARG A 42 -9.91 13.00 2.93
C ARG A 42 -9.27 11.81 3.63
N GLU A 43 -9.66 10.58 3.28
CA GLU A 43 -9.01 9.36 3.79
C GLU A 43 -7.55 9.26 3.36
N LEU A 44 -7.28 9.63 2.11
CA LEU A 44 -5.93 9.64 1.54
C LEU A 44 -5.02 10.65 2.29
N GLU A 45 -5.48 11.90 2.43
CA GLU A 45 -4.76 12.92 3.18
C GLU A 45 -4.64 12.58 4.68
N GLY A 46 -5.68 11.98 5.26
CA GLY A 46 -5.67 11.51 6.65
C GLY A 46 -4.60 10.44 6.88
N SER A 47 -4.45 9.51 5.94
CA SER A 47 -3.40 8.49 5.97
C SER A 47 -2.01 9.12 5.94
N LEU A 48 -1.78 10.07 5.04
CA LEU A 48 -0.52 10.81 4.96
C LEU A 48 -0.18 11.52 6.28
N ASN A 49 -1.14 12.27 6.82
CA ASN A 49 -0.96 12.98 8.09
C ASN A 49 -0.64 12.02 9.23
N ARG A 50 -1.27 10.84 9.27
CA ARG A 50 -1.02 9.83 10.31
C ARG A 50 0.41 9.29 10.23
N VAL A 51 0.91 9.03 9.02
CA VAL A 51 2.30 8.60 8.80
C VAL A 51 3.31 9.67 9.23
N ILE A 52 3.08 10.93 8.85
CA ILE A 52 3.93 12.06 9.24
C ILE A 52 3.93 12.24 10.76
N ALA A 53 2.74 12.22 11.38
CA ALA A 53 2.59 12.37 12.82
C ALA A 53 3.30 11.24 13.58
N TYR A 54 3.15 10.00 13.13
CA TYR A 54 3.85 8.86 13.74
C TYR A 54 5.38 9.03 13.63
N ALA A 55 5.90 9.33 12.44
CA ALA A 55 7.34 9.58 12.25
C ALA A 55 7.86 10.68 13.19
N THR A 56 7.11 11.79 13.30
CA THR A 56 7.45 12.93 14.16
C THR A 56 7.39 12.58 15.65
N LEU A 57 6.37 11.83 16.09
CA LEU A 57 6.22 11.44 17.49
C LEU A 57 7.29 10.44 17.95
N HIS A 58 7.75 9.59 17.04
CA HIS A 58 8.78 8.59 17.31
C HIS A 58 10.20 9.08 17.00
N ASP A 59 10.35 10.30 16.49
CA ASP A 59 11.63 10.87 16.01
C ASP A 59 12.34 9.92 15.01
N GLU A 60 11.54 9.24 14.18
CA GLU A 60 12.03 8.29 13.17
C GLU A 60 11.89 8.90 11.77
N PRO A 61 12.87 8.66 10.86
CA PRO A 61 12.78 9.15 9.49
C PRO A 61 11.64 8.46 8.73
N LEU A 62 10.97 9.21 7.87
CA LEU A 62 9.92 8.65 7.00
C LEU A 62 10.49 7.51 6.15
N SER A 63 9.89 6.34 6.28
CA SER A 63 10.18 5.15 5.47
C SER A 63 8.92 4.31 5.30
N VAL A 64 8.95 3.37 4.35
CA VAL A 64 7.82 2.44 4.12
C VAL A 64 7.50 1.64 5.39
N ASN A 65 8.51 1.30 6.20
CA ASN A 65 8.32 0.61 7.47
C ASN A 65 7.52 1.47 8.47
N ILE A 66 7.86 2.76 8.58
CA ILE A 66 7.10 3.71 9.40
C ILE A 66 5.67 3.83 8.91
N ALA A 67 5.48 3.96 7.59
CA ALA A 67 4.15 4.04 7.01
C ALA A 67 3.32 2.79 7.29
N ALA A 68 3.92 1.60 7.22
CA ALA A 68 3.25 0.35 7.55
C ALA A 68 2.80 0.30 9.02
N LYS A 69 3.70 0.60 9.97
CA LYS A 69 3.37 0.68 11.41
C LYS A 69 2.29 1.73 11.67
N ALA A 70 2.46 2.92 11.09
CA ALA A 70 1.56 4.03 11.27
C ALA A 70 0.19 3.83 10.62
N LEU A 71 -0.03 2.79 9.81
CA LEU A 71 -1.33 2.51 9.18
C LEU A 71 -1.88 1.12 9.56
N GLU A 72 -1.18 0.37 10.41
CA GLU A 72 -1.55 -0.99 10.81
C GLU A 72 -2.99 -1.09 11.33
N ASP A 73 -3.39 -0.20 12.25
CA ASP A 73 -4.74 -0.20 12.82
C ASP A 73 -5.84 0.10 11.79
N LEU A 74 -5.55 0.98 10.83
CA LEU A 74 -6.52 1.39 9.80
C LEU A 74 -6.84 0.23 8.85
N TYR A 75 -5.82 -0.56 8.50
CA TYR A 75 -6.01 -1.71 7.63
C TYR A 75 -6.44 -2.95 8.38
N THR A 76 -6.15 -3.06 9.68
CA THR A 76 -6.59 -4.22 10.49
C THR A 76 -8.07 -4.14 10.86
N GLY A 77 -8.61 -2.94 11.09
CA GLY A 77 -10.03 -2.74 11.40
C GLY A 77 -10.97 -2.85 10.18
N ASN A 78 -10.48 -2.57 8.97
CA ASN A 78 -11.26 -2.59 7.71
C ASN A 78 -11.07 -3.86 6.88
N LYS A 79 -10.55 -4.94 7.48
CA LYS A 79 -10.38 -6.22 6.79
C LYS A 79 -11.72 -6.92 6.51
N THR A 80 -12.42 -6.48 5.47
CA THR A 80 -12.75 -7.44 4.42
C THR A 80 -11.42 -7.78 3.75
N LEU A 81 -10.69 -8.71 4.37
CA LEU A 81 -9.65 -9.43 3.65
C LEU A 81 -10.34 -10.03 2.43
N SER A 82 -10.14 -9.45 1.25
CA SER A 82 -9.85 -10.28 0.10
C SER A 82 -8.61 -11.08 0.54
N THR A 83 -8.84 -12.23 1.14
CA THR A 83 -7.79 -13.14 1.56
C THR A 83 -7.07 -13.51 0.28
N LEU A 84 -6.01 -12.78 -0.04
CA LEU A 84 -5.16 -13.07 -1.17
C LEU A 84 -4.58 -14.44 -0.87
N THR A 85 -5.19 -15.44 -1.50
CA THR A 85 -4.99 -16.84 -1.16
C THR A 85 -3.66 -17.24 -1.77
N ILE A 86 -2.93 -18.16 -1.14
CA ILE A 86 -1.68 -18.70 -1.70
C ILE A 86 -1.89 -19.18 -3.15
N LEU A 87 -3.11 -19.65 -3.47
CA LEU A 87 -3.53 -20.04 -4.81
C LEU A 87 -3.50 -18.87 -5.82
N GLU A 88 -3.98 -17.69 -5.46
CA GLU A 88 -4.00 -16.53 -6.37
C GLU A 88 -2.58 -16.01 -6.65
N ILE A 89 -1.68 -16.09 -5.65
CA ILE A 89 -0.26 -15.78 -5.84
C ILE A 89 0.39 -16.82 -6.76
N LEU A 90 0.10 -18.10 -6.54
CA LEU A 90 0.64 -19.20 -7.36
C LEU A 90 0.17 -19.08 -8.81
N GLU A 91 -1.10 -18.80 -9.04
CA GLU A 91 -1.68 -18.59 -10.37
C GLU A 91 -1.05 -17.39 -11.07
N GLY A 92 -0.85 -16.26 -10.38
CA GLY A 92 -0.19 -15.09 -10.95
C GLY A 92 1.26 -15.35 -11.37
N VAL A 93 2.03 -16.09 -10.55
CA VAL A 93 3.40 -16.49 -10.87
C VAL A 93 3.42 -17.50 -12.02
N CYS A 94 2.53 -18.49 -12.00
CA CYS A 94 2.39 -19.51 -13.05
C CYS A 94 2.03 -18.89 -14.41
N HIS A 95 1.13 -17.92 -14.42
CA HIS A 95 0.75 -17.18 -15.61
C HIS A 95 1.91 -16.36 -16.18
N TYR A 96 2.67 -15.68 -15.31
CA TYR A 96 3.80 -14.86 -15.73
C TYR A 96 4.96 -15.67 -16.33
N TYR A 97 5.27 -16.84 -15.77
CA TYR A 97 6.32 -17.73 -16.26
C TYR A 97 5.82 -18.80 -17.24
N ASN A 98 4.53 -18.81 -17.56
CA ASN A 98 3.85 -19.81 -18.40
C ASN A 98 4.15 -21.26 -17.95
N VAL A 99 4.06 -21.49 -16.64
CA VAL A 99 4.31 -22.78 -15.97
C VAL A 99 3.01 -23.27 -15.36
N ASP A 100 2.70 -24.55 -15.53
CA ASP A 100 1.52 -25.15 -14.89
C ASP A 100 1.67 -25.26 -13.36
N PRO A 101 0.68 -24.80 -12.57
CA PRO A 101 0.73 -24.86 -11.10
C PRO A 101 0.79 -26.29 -10.55
N GLU A 102 0.32 -27.29 -11.32
CA GLU A 102 0.43 -28.70 -10.97
C GLU A 102 1.87 -29.22 -11.00
N ARG A 103 2.77 -28.63 -11.80
CA ARG A 103 4.20 -29.02 -11.82
C ARG A 103 4.95 -28.57 -10.57
N LEU A 104 4.46 -27.53 -9.88
CA LEU A 104 5.07 -27.02 -8.63
C LEU A 104 4.69 -27.85 -7.39
N LYS A 105 3.65 -28.68 -7.48
CA LYS A 105 3.17 -29.55 -6.39
C LYS A 105 3.68 -31.00 -6.51
N GLY A 106 4.43 -31.30 -7.58
CA GLY A 106 5.00 -32.61 -7.86
C GLY A 106 6.23 -32.89 -6.99
N LYS A 107 6.21 -34.03 -6.31
CA LYS A 107 7.32 -34.56 -5.53
C LYS A 107 8.24 -35.35 -6.46
N GLU A 108 9.11 -34.67 -7.19
CA GLU A 108 10.25 -35.33 -7.84
C GLU A 108 11.56 -34.68 -7.38
N ARG A 109 12.31 -35.45 -6.60
CA ARG A 109 13.73 -35.30 -6.32
C ARG A 109 14.39 -36.37 -7.19
N ASP A 110 15.31 -35.92 -8.05
CA ASP A 110 16.14 -36.71 -8.98
C ASP A 110 15.41 -37.61 -9.99
#